data_AF-A0A9E4EQK4-F1
#
_entry.id   AF-A0A9E4EQK4-F1
#
_cell.length_a   1.000
_cell.length_b   1.000
_cell.length_c   1.000
_cell.angle_alpha   90.00
_cell.angle_beta   90.00
_cell.angle_gamma   90.00
#
_symmetry.space_group_name_H-M   'P 1'
#
loop_
_entity.id
_entity.type
_entity.pdbx_description
1 polymer ?
#
loop_
_entity_poly.entity_id
_entity_poly.type
_entity_poly.pdbx_seq_one_letter_code
_entity_poly.pdbx_strand_id
1 'polypeptide(L)'
;SFSLKDSDLFLGYQNLKNQTNYYLSALHTRNFFISNGQVVADRIFGGGAVFQRPFNRFTRLETSMQAINISRENLGSYQSQYLRGGYTGRVIRGSGTPVSSNKAVINSLELVDDNALYSLYGPTKGRRARLSVRGSWAGMRYGTVQGDYRKYIPMLDEYTFAVRMSGGSSFGRNCEVFFLGGVNN
;
A
#
# COMPACT_ATOMS: atom_id res chain seq x y z
N SER A 1 21.19 24.08 -4.44
CA SER A 1 21.61 23.21 -3.33
C SER A 1 20.74 21.96 -3.35
N PHE A 2 21.31 20.77 -3.22
CA PHE A 2 20.53 19.54 -3.07
C PHE A 2 20.02 19.47 -1.63
N SER A 3 18.70 19.54 -1.45
CA SER A 3 18.09 19.39 -0.13
C SER A 3 17.56 17.97 0.02
N LEU A 4 17.98 17.27 1.08
CA LEU A 4 17.43 15.97 1.48
C LEU A 4 15.90 16.01 1.66
N LYS A 5 15.32 17.20 1.83
CA LYS A 5 13.86 17.41 1.93
C LYS A 5 13.10 17.13 0.63
N ASP A 6 13.77 17.19 -0.51
CA ASP A 6 13.18 16.99 -1.85
C ASP A 6 13.62 15.67 -2.48
N SER A 7 14.21 14.77 -1.69
CA SER A 7 14.73 13.48 -2.17
C SER A 7 13.74 12.35 -1.90
N ASP A 8 13.55 11.50 -2.89
CA ASP A 8 12.89 10.20 -2.71
C ASP A 8 13.94 9.17 -2.32
N LEU A 9 13.79 8.60 -1.13
CA LEU A 9 14.72 7.65 -0.54
C LEU A 9 13.96 6.41 -0.09
N PHE A 10 14.50 5.25 -0.45
CA PHE A 10 14.02 3.95 0.03
C PHE A 10 15.21 3.15 0.51
N LEU A 11 15.12 2.65 1.74
CA LEU A 11 16.11 1.77 2.35
C LEU A 11 15.41 0.49 2.79
N GLY A 12 16.00 -0.64 2.43
CA GLY A 12 15.49 -1.96 2.78
C GLY A 12 16.61 -2.86 3.28
N TYR A 13 16.30 -3.64 4.31
CA TYR A 13 17.17 -4.71 4.79
C TYR A 13 16.35 -5.99 4.90
N GLN A 14 16.92 -7.10 4.44
CA GLN A 14 16.25 -8.40 4.45
C GLN A 14 17.21 -9.44 5.01
N ASN A 15 16.69 -10.33 5.85
CA ASN A 15 17.46 -11.45 6.36
C ASN A 15 16.60 -12.73 6.32
N LEU A 16 17.17 -13.73 5.65
CA LEU A 16 16.55 -15.01 5.32
C LEU A 16 17.33 -16.20 5.94
N LYS A 17 18.23 -15.93 6.89
CA LYS A 17 19.15 -16.94 7.43
C LYS A 17 18.42 -18.05 8.21
N ASN A 18 17.32 -17.70 8.85
CA ASN A 18 16.55 -18.61 9.70
C ASN A 18 15.20 -18.93 9.05
N GLN A 19 14.48 -19.91 9.58
CA GLN A 19 13.13 -20.24 9.11
C GLN A 19 12.19 -19.03 9.12
N THR A 20 12.32 -18.15 10.13
CA THR A 20 11.63 -16.87 10.14
C THR A 20 12.45 -15.83 9.38
N ASN A 21 11.91 -15.38 8.26
CA ASN A 21 12.46 -14.26 7.50
C ASN A 21 12.01 -12.95 8.12
N TYR A 22 12.85 -11.93 8.06
CA TYR A 22 12.47 -10.58 8.45
C TYR A 22 12.96 -9.53 7.47
N TYR A 23 12.14 -8.50 7.30
CA TYR A 23 12.32 -7.42 6.34
C TYR A 23 12.10 -6.11 7.07
N LEU A 24 13.06 -5.21 6.99
CA LEU A 24 12.96 -3.85 7.50
C LEU A 24 12.98 -2.89 6.31
N SER A 25 12.16 -1.86 6.38
CA SER A 25 12.12 -0.82 5.35
C SER A 25 11.94 0.55 5.96
N ALA A 26 12.53 1.54 5.33
CA ALA A 26 12.31 2.95 5.60
C ALA A 26 12.13 3.68 4.27
N LEU A 27 11.20 4.61 4.22
CA LEU A 27 10.89 5.40 3.04
C LEU A 27 10.73 6.86 3.41
N HIS A 28 11.20 7.71 2.52
CA HIS A 28 10.93 9.14 2.50
C HIS A 28 10.61 9.50 1.06
N THR A 29 9.42 10.02 0.81
CA THR A 29 9.05 10.51 -0.52
C THR A 29 8.30 11.83 -0.44
N ARG A 30 8.41 12.64 -1.49
CA ARG A 30 7.72 13.92 -1.60
C ARG A 30 6.91 13.97 -2.89
N ASN A 31 5.60 13.97 -2.75
CA ASN A 31 4.66 14.07 -3.86
C ASN A 31 4.17 15.50 -4.03
N PHE A 32 4.08 15.97 -5.27
CA PHE A 32 3.54 17.29 -5.62
C PHE A 32 2.28 17.13 -6.45
N PHE A 33 1.23 17.86 -6.12
CA PHE A 33 -0.01 17.85 -6.87
C PHE A 33 -0.71 19.21 -6.79
N ILE A 34 -1.59 19.46 -7.76
CA ILE A 34 -2.38 20.68 -7.81
C ILE A 34 -3.76 20.37 -7.23
N SER A 35 -4.17 21.13 -6.22
CA SER A 35 -5.49 21.02 -5.60
C SER A 35 -6.10 22.40 -5.44
N ASN A 36 -7.33 22.61 -5.93
CA ASN A 36 -8.04 23.88 -5.88
C ASN A 36 -7.22 25.10 -6.38
N GLY A 37 -6.41 24.92 -7.42
CA GLY A 37 -5.53 25.98 -7.93
C GLY A 37 -4.37 26.35 -7.01
N GLN A 38 -4.03 25.50 -6.03
CA GLN A 38 -2.86 25.65 -5.18
C GLN A 38 -1.89 24.49 -5.40
N VAL A 39 -0.59 24.78 -5.34
CA VAL A 39 0.44 23.74 -5.39
C VAL A 39 0.63 23.20 -3.98
N VAL A 40 0.33 21.92 -3.79
CA VAL A 40 0.44 21.23 -2.51
C VAL A 40 1.54 20.18 -2.62
N ALA A 41 2.30 20.01 -1.54
CA ALA A 41 3.28 18.94 -1.41
C ALA A 41 2.96 18.06 -0.20
N ASP A 42 2.84 16.76 -0.42
CA ASP A 42 2.73 15.76 0.63
C ASP A 42 4.09 15.07 0.81
N ARG A 43 4.68 15.24 2.00
CA ARG A 43 5.85 14.50 2.43
C ARG A 43 5.40 13.26 3.19
N ILE A 44 5.81 12.10 2.71
CA ILE A 44 5.55 10.82 3.34
C ILE A 44 6.86 10.33 3.93
N PHE A 45 6.89 10.16 5.25
CA PHE A 45 7.97 9.48 5.95
C PHE A 45 7.40 8.24 6.61
N GLY A 46 8.02 7.09 6.40
CA GLY A 46 7.52 5.86 6.97
C GLY A 46 8.60 4.81 7.10
N GLY A 47 8.25 3.78 7.84
CA GLY A 47 9.07 2.60 7.95
C GLY A 47 8.25 1.45 8.48
N GLY A 48 8.74 0.25 8.26
CA GLY A 48 8.03 -0.94 8.70
C GLY A 48 8.93 -2.15 8.81
N ALA A 49 8.41 -3.12 9.55
CA ALA A 49 8.98 -4.43 9.70
C ALA A 49 7.97 -5.47 9.23
N VAL A 50 8.44 -6.48 8.52
CA VAL A 50 7.67 -7.66 8.13
C VAL A 50 8.40 -8.88 8.66
N PHE A 51 7.66 -9.78 9.27
CA PHE A 51 8.13 -11.07 9.73
C PHE A 51 7.34 -12.14 8.99
N GLN A 52 8.02 -13.12 8.42
CA GLN A 52 7.40 -14.21 7.69
C GLN A 52 7.91 -15.54 8.26
N ARG A 53 6.99 -16.37 8.76
CA ARG A 53 7.29 -17.69 9.31
C ARG A 53 6.53 -18.77 8.53
N PRO A 54 7.20 -19.55 7.66
CA PRO A 54 6.62 -20.71 7.01
C PRO A 54 6.47 -21.85 8.03
N PHE A 55 5.27 -22.44 8.10
CA PHE A 55 5.03 -23.65 8.89
C PHE A 55 5.38 -24.91 8.10
N ASN A 56 5.12 -24.87 6.79
CA ASN A 56 5.46 -25.90 5.82
C ASN A 56 5.78 -25.23 4.46
N ARG A 57 5.99 -26.01 3.39
CA ARG A 57 6.31 -25.49 2.05
C ARG A 57 5.21 -24.62 1.44
N PHE A 58 3.96 -24.85 1.82
CA PHE A 58 2.77 -24.23 1.23
C PHE A 58 2.09 -23.21 2.15
N THR A 59 2.26 -23.32 3.47
CA THR A 59 1.57 -22.49 4.46
C THR A 59 2.55 -21.63 5.25
N ARG A 60 2.26 -20.33 5.35
CA ARG A 60 3.05 -19.36 6.12
C ARG A 60 2.20 -18.31 6.83
N LEU A 61 2.73 -17.81 7.93
CA LEU A 61 2.24 -16.63 8.63
C LEU A 61 3.11 -15.43 8.28
N GLU A 62 2.50 -14.34 7.87
CA GLU A 62 3.12 -13.04 7.70
C GLU A 62 2.56 -12.09 8.77
N THR A 63 3.44 -11.32 9.40
CA THR A 63 3.06 -10.26 10.33
C THR A 63 3.79 -9.01 9.91
N SER A 64 3.10 -7.87 9.83
CA SER A 64 3.73 -6.60 9.54
C SER A 64 3.34 -5.52 10.53
N MET A 65 4.26 -4.59 10.73
CA MET A 65 4.01 -3.31 11.40
C MET A 65 4.60 -2.20 10.55
N GLN A 66 3.80 -1.19 10.26
CA GLN A 66 4.19 -0.03 9.47
C GLN A 66 3.79 1.25 10.20
N ALA A 67 4.75 2.12 10.43
CA ALA A 67 4.52 3.47 10.92
C ALA A 67 4.66 4.44 9.74
N ILE A 68 3.64 5.26 9.51
CA ILE A 68 3.64 6.28 8.45
C ILE A 68 3.33 7.65 9.04
N ASN A 69 3.96 8.67 8.50
CA ASN A 69 3.65 10.07 8.70
C ASN A 69 3.46 10.73 7.34
N ILE A 70 2.33 11.40 7.17
CA ILE A 70 2.00 12.19 5.98
C ILE A 70 1.89 13.63 6.43
N SER A 71 2.85 14.46 6.02
CA SER A 71 2.87 15.89 6.30
C SER A 71 2.57 16.68 5.03
N ARG A 72 1.52 17.50 5.07
CA ARG A 72 1.06 18.34 3.97
C ARG A 72 1.58 19.75 4.12
N GLU A 73 2.27 20.23 3.10
CA GLU A 73 2.77 21.60 2.97
C GLU A 73 2.05 22.30 1.80
N ASN A 74 1.61 23.54 1.99
CA ASN A 74 1.03 24.34 0.92
C ASN A 74 2.09 25.29 0.36
N LEU A 75 2.45 25.12 -0.90
CA LEU A 75 3.57 25.82 -1.55
C LEU A 75 3.14 27.14 -2.24
N GLY A 76 1.86 27.48 -2.18
CA GLY A 76 1.32 28.74 -2.66
C GLY A 76 0.16 28.59 -3.64
N SER A 77 -0.51 29.70 -3.92
CA SER A 77 -1.63 29.75 -4.86
C SER A 77 -1.10 29.92 -6.30
N TYR A 78 -1.58 29.08 -7.21
CA TYR A 78 -1.45 29.31 -8.64
C TYR A 78 -2.49 30.36 -9.04
N GLN A 79 -2.05 31.61 -9.19
CA GLN A 79 -2.93 32.67 -9.64
C GLN A 79 -3.08 32.56 -11.16
N SER A 80 -4.28 32.18 -11.62
CA SER A 80 -4.61 32.11 -13.04
C SER A 80 -4.47 33.49 -13.71
N GLN A 81 -3.73 33.51 -14.83
CA GLN A 81 -3.40 34.68 -15.64
C GLN A 81 -4.60 35.41 -16.27
N TYR A 82 -5.80 34.80 -16.23
CA TYR A 82 -7.00 35.37 -16.85
C TYR A 82 -7.81 36.31 -15.94
N LEU A 83 -7.45 36.45 -14.66
CA LEU A 83 -8.22 37.26 -13.69
C LEU A 83 -7.70 38.71 -13.52
N ARG A 84 -6.52 39.06 -14.04
CA ARG A 84 -5.96 40.43 -13.96
C ARG A 84 -5.06 40.77 -15.17
N GLY A 85 -5.67 40.99 -16.33
CA GLY A 85 -5.21 41.90 -17.40
C GLY A 85 -3.72 42.04 -17.73
N GLY A 86 -2.89 40.99 -17.65
CA GLY A 86 -1.45 41.08 -17.94
C GLY A 86 -0.81 39.74 -18.29
N TYR A 87 0.03 39.73 -19.32
CA TYR A 87 0.73 38.56 -19.88
C TYR A 87 1.99 38.16 -19.08
N THR A 88 1.96 38.27 -17.76
CA THR A 88 3.06 37.82 -16.88
C THR A 88 2.50 36.93 -15.77
N GLY A 89 2.31 35.65 -16.09
CA GLY A 89 1.96 34.64 -15.10
C GLY A 89 3.03 34.60 -14.01
N ARG A 90 2.64 34.90 -12.76
CA ARG A 90 3.53 34.91 -11.60
C ARG A 90 3.15 33.79 -10.65
N VAL A 91 4.02 32.80 -10.48
CA VAL A 91 3.90 31.82 -9.39
C VAL A 91 4.27 32.53 -8.10
N ILE A 92 3.28 32.81 -7.24
CA ILE A 92 3.55 33.26 -5.88
C ILE A 92 3.99 32.03 -5.08
N ARG A 93 5.31 31.81 -4.99
CA ARG A 93 5.89 30.79 -4.12
C ARG A 93 5.63 31.20 -2.66
N GLY A 94 4.67 30.56 -2.02
CA GLY A 94 4.55 30.61 -0.57
C GLY A 94 5.72 29.87 0.05
N SER A 95 6.30 30.42 1.11
CA SER A 95 7.21 29.64 1.97
C SER A 95 6.40 28.48 2.54
N GLY A 96 6.61 27.26 2.04
CA GLY A 96 5.77 26.09 2.31
C GLY A 96 5.36 25.96 3.78
N THR A 97 4.14 26.40 4.11
CA THR A 97 3.64 26.33 5.48
C THR A 97 3.05 24.94 5.70
N PRO A 98 3.47 24.20 6.74
CA PRO A 98 2.86 22.92 7.07
C PRO A 98 1.40 23.15 7.49
N VAL A 99 0.47 22.51 6.79
CA VAL A 99 -0.98 22.66 6.99
C VAL A 99 -1.55 21.50 7.82
N SER A 100 -1.01 20.28 7.65
CA SER A 100 -1.49 19.10 8.37
C SER A 100 -0.39 18.05 8.49
N SER A 101 -0.39 17.28 9.58
CA SER A 101 0.47 16.10 9.73
C SER A 101 -0.32 14.96 10.33
N ASN A 102 -0.50 13.88 9.57
CA ASN A 102 -1.22 12.68 9.97
C ASN A 102 -0.22 11.56 10.20
N LYS A 103 -0.28 10.93 11.37
CA LYS A 103 0.51 9.74 11.71
C LYS A 103 -0.41 8.54 11.75
N ALA A 104 0.07 7.37 11.36
CA ALA A 104 -0.65 6.12 11.59
C ALA A 104 0.32 4.98 11.84
N VAL A 105 -0.06 4.06 12.73
CA VAL A 105 0.63 2.78 12.92
C VAL A 105 -0.31 1.67 12.50
N ILE A 106 0.02 1.02 11.39
CA ILE A 106 -0.76 -0.05 10.77
C ILE A 106 -0.08 -1.37 11.12
N ASN A 107 -0.86 -2.33 11.59
CA ASN A 107 -0.40 -3.68 11.83
C ASN A 107 -1.20 -4.63 10.97
N SER A 108 -0.58 -5.72 10.52
CA SER A 108 -1.27 -6.78 9.81
C SER A 108 -0.78 -8.15 10.19
N LEU A 109 -1.68 -9.11 10.03
CA LEU A 109 -1.46 -10.53 10.17
C LEU A 109 -2.08 -11.21 8.96
N GLU A 110 -1.30 -11.98 8.22
CA GLU A 110 -1.75 -12.72 7.06
C GLU A 110 -1.40 -14.21 7.17
N LEU A 111 -2.38 -15.07 6.98
CA LEU A 111 -2.17 -16.49 6.79
C LEU A 111 -2.31 -16.81 5.30
N VAL A 112 -1.24 -17.34 4.72
CA VAL A 112 -1.16 -17.66 3.30
C VAL A 112 -0.94 -19.16 3.13
N ASP A 113 -1.78 -19.80 2.32
CA ASP A 113 -1.63 -21.17 1.85
C ASP A 113 -1.60 -21.19 0.33
N ASP A 114 -0.53 -21.73 -0.25
CA ASP A 114 -0.35 -21.78 -1.70
C ASP A 114 0.31 -23.09 -2.10
N ASN A 115 -0.44 -23.94 -2.80
CA ASN A 115 0.06 -25.17 -3.41
C ASN A 115 -0.31 -25.26 -4.90
N ALA A 116 -0.51 -24.12 -5.54
CA ALA A 116 -0.85 -24.06 -6.95
C ALA A 116 0.33 -24.54 -7.81
N LEU A 117 0.04 -25.52 -8.67
CA LEU A 117 0.95 -26.01 -9.69
C LEU A 117 0.73 -25.20 -10.98
N TYR A 118 1.81 -24.64 -11.50
CA TYR A 118 1.80 -23.86 -12.73
C TYR A 118 2.24 -24.72 -13.93
N SER A 119 1.52 -24.56 -15.04
CA SER A 119 1.94 -24.96 -16.39
C SER A 119 2.32 -23.71 -17.19
N LEU A 120 2.62 -23.88 -18.48
CA LEU A 120 3.06 -22.80 -19.37
C LEU A 120 2.06 -21.61 -19.43
N TYR A 121 0.76 -21.90 -19.36
CA TYR A 121 -0.32 -20.90 -19.51
C TYR A 121 -0.97 -20.48 -18.19
N GLY A 122 -0.45 -20.94 -17.05
CA GLY A 122 -0.97 -20.58 -15.72
C GLY A 122 -1.23 -21.78 -14.81
N PRO A 123 -1.95 -21.58 -13.70
CA PRO A 123 -2.21 -22.63 -12.72
C PRO A 123 -3.15 -23.72 -13.25
N THR A 124 -2.75 -24.98 -13.15
CA THR A 124 -3.54 -26.14 -13.61
C THR A 124 -4.13 -26.97 -12.47
N LYS A 125 -3.48 -26.96 -11.31
CA LYS A 125 -3.89 -27.78 -10.16
C LYS A 125 -3.56 -27.10 -8.85
N GLY A 126 -4.33 -27.40 -7.80
CA GLY A 126 -4.04 -26.95 -6.44
C GLY A 126 -4.95 -25.82 -6.00
N ARG A 127 -4.56 -25.09 -4.97
CA ARG A 127 -5.32 -24.01 -4.37
C ARG A 127 -4.41 -22.89 -3.89
N ARG A 128 -5.01 -21.72 -3.72
CA ARG A 128 -4.41 -20.56 -3.08
C ARG A 128 -5.43 -19.98 -2.12
N ALA A 129 -5.04 -19.74 -0.88
CA ALA A 129 -5.87 -19.14 0.13
C ALA A 129 -5.09 -18.07 0.86
N ARG A 130 -5.73 -16.93 1.11
CA ARG A 130 -5.19 -15.85 1.91
C ARG A 130 -6.26 -15.35 2.85
N LEU A 131 -5.94 -15.31 4.14
CA LEU A 131 -6.71 -14.62 5.16
C LEU A 131 -5.86 -13.47 5.69
N SER A 132 -6.39 -12.26 5.70
CA SER A 132 -5.69 -11.05 6.14
C SER A 132 -6.51 -10.32 7.18
N VAL A 133 -5.86 -9.95 8.28
CA VAL A 133 -6.39 -9.04 9.30
C VAL A 133 -5.43 -7.87 9.36
N ARG A 134 -5.94 -6.66 9.09
CA ARG A 134 -5.16 -5.43 9.13
C ARG A 134 -5.88 -4.42 10.00
N GLY A 135 -5.14 -3.60 10.73
CA GLY A 135 -5.76 -2.51 11.48
C GLY A 135 -4.79 -1.46 11.93
N SER A 136 -5.33 -0.35 12.39
CA SER A 136 -4.57 0.73 12.98
C SER A 136 -5.28 1.19 14.24
N TRP A 137 -4.49 1.40 15.30
CA TRP A 137 -4.96 1.78 16.64
C TRP A 137 -4.46 3.16 17.06
N ALA A 138 -3.33 3.59 16.50
CA ALA A 138 -2.75 4.92 16.68
C ALA A 138 -2.82 5.70 15.37
N GLY A 139 -3.45 6.88 15.40
CA GLY A 139 -3.63 7.75 14.24
C GLY A 139 -4.93 7.49 13.50
N MET A 140 -4.91 6.52 12.59
CA MET A 140 -6.13 6.00 11.96
C MET A 140 -6.74 4.92 12.85
N ARG A 141 -8.06 4.87 12.97
CA ARG A 141 -8.77 3.84 13.75
C ARG A 141 -9.66 3.01 12.85
N TYR A 142 -9.14 1.87 12.42
CA TYR A 142 -9.87 0.90 11.60
C TYR A 142 -9.36 -0.52 11.82
N GLY A 143 -10.21 -1.49 11.51
CA GLY A 143 -9.87 -2.90 11.43
C GLY A 143 -10.53 -3.50 10.19
N THR A 144 -9.76 -4.22 9.39
CA THR A 144 -10.15 -4.81 8.13
C THR A 144 -9.82 -6.29 8.15
N VAL A 145 -10.80 -7.12 7.78
CA VAL A 145 -10.63 -8.57 7.57
C VAL A 145 -10.93 -8.88 6.12
N GLN A 146 -10.06 -9.64 5.47
CA GLN A 146 -10.19 -10.01 4.05
C GLN A 146 -9.82 -11.47 3.83
N GLY A 147 -10.53 -12.11 2.92
CA GLY A 147 -10.27 -13.48 2.47
C GLY A 147 -10.27 -13.57 0.94
N ASP A 148 -9.31 -14.29 0.39
CA ASP A 148 -9.29 -14.70 -1.03
C ASP A 148 -9.01 -16.21 -1.08
N TYR A 149 -9.79 -16.92 -1.88
CA TYR A 149 -9.64 -18.35 -2.09
C TYR A 149 -9.74 -18.66 -3.59
N ARG A 150 -8.81 -19.47 -4.08
CA ARG A 150 -8.75 -19.93 -5.46
C ARG A 150 -8.51 -21.44 -5.48
N LYS A 151 -9.21 -22.15 -6.35
CA LYS A 151 -9.04 -23.59 -6.57
C LYS A 151 -8.94 -23.86 -8.06
N TYR A 152 -7.96 -24.69 -8.42
CA TYR A 152 -7.71 -25.15 -9.79
C TYR A 152 -7.91 -26.67 -9.81
N ILE A 153 -8.89 -27.09 -10.60
CA ILE A 153 -9.31 -28.48 -10.73
C ILE A 153 -8.99 -28.91 -12.16
N PRO A 154 -8.00 -29.78 -12.38
CA PRO A 154 -7.74 -30.31 -13.71
C PRO A 154 -8.95 -31.13 -14.15
N MET A 155 -9.39 -30.93 -15.39
CA MET A 155 -10.43 -31.71 -16.06
C MET A 155 -9.84 -32.16 -17.39
N LEU A 156 -9.87 -33.47 -17.67
CA LEU A 156 -9.15 -34.05 -18.82
C LEU A 156 -7.64 -33.69 -18.76
N ASP A 157 -6.90 -33.96 -19.84
CA ASP A 157 -5.44 -33.79 -19.86
C ASP A 157 -5.01 -32.32 -20.04
N GLU A 158 -5.88 -31.47 -20.59
CA GLU A 158 -5.52 -30.12 -21.03
C GLU A 158 -6.44 -29.00 -20.49
N TYR A 159 -7.56 -29.35 -19.86
CA TYR A 159 -8.49 -28.34 -19.33
C TYR A 159 -8.34 -28.18 -17.82
N THR A 160 -8.56 -26.97 -17.34
CA THR A 160 -8.57 -26.68 -15.90
C THR A 160 -9.74 -25.79 -15.59
N PHE A 161 -10.57 -26.22 -14.65
CA PHE A 161 -11.62 -25.39 -14.09
C PHE A 161 -11.08 -24.61 -12.90
N ALA A 162 -11.23 -23.28 -12.95
CA ALA A 162 -10.77 -22.38 -11.91
C ALA A 162 -11.97 -21.73 -11.20
N VAL A 163 -11.96 -21.80 -9.87
CA VAL A 163 -12.94 -21.11 -9.01
C VAL A 163 -12.21 -20.09 -8.17
N ARG A 164 -12.77 -18.87 -8.09
CA ARG A 164 -12.28 -17.81 -7.21
C ARG A 164 -13.42 -17.26 -6.36
N MET A 165 -13.13 -17.08 -5.07
CA MET A 165 -14.01 -16.44 -4.10
C MET A 165 -13.19 -15.40 -3.34
N SER A 166 -13.73 -14.21 -3.16
CA SER A 166 -13.07 -13.13 -2.42
C SER A 166 -14.10 -12.32 -1.66
N GLY A 167 -13.76 -11.88 -0.46
CA GLY A 167 -14.61 -11.03 0.35
C GLY A 167 -13.82 -10.34 1.44
N GLY A 168 -14.38 -9.27 1.98
CA GLY A 168 -13.77 -8.53 3.07
C GLY A 168 -14.75 -7.58 3.72
N SER A 169 -14.44 -7.18 4.94
CA SER A 169 -15.19 -6.19 5.70
C SER A 169 -14.23 -5.30 6.47
N SER A 170 -14.54 -4.01 6.54
CA SER A 170 -13.77 -3.02 7.29
C SER A 170 -14.67 -2.32 8.29
N PHE A 171 -14.13 -2.05 9.47
CA PHE A 171 -14.85 -1.50 10.61
C PHE A 171 -14.03 -0.35 11.22
N GLY A 172 -14.71 0.61 11.84
CA GLY A 172 -14.09 1.73 12.53
C GLY A 172 -14.29 3.08 11.82
N ARG A 173 -13.77 4.14 12.46
CA ARG A 173 -13.99 5.54 12.01
C ARG A 173 -13.34 5.84 10.66
N ASN A 174 -12.27 5.13 10.34
CA ASN A 174 -11.52 5.27 9.09
C ASN A 174 -11.58 3.98 8.28
N CYS A 175 -12.78 3.39 8.16
CA CYS A 175 -12.96 2.14 7.41
C CYS A 175 -12.49 2.27 5.95
N GLU A 176 -11.90 1.17 5.46
CA GLU A 176 -11.40 1.07 4.10
C GLU A 176 -12.55 0.86 3.13
N VAL A 177 -12.57 1.63 2.04
CA VAL A 177 -13.58 1.50 0.99
C VAL A 177 -13.13 0.44 0.00
N PHE A 178 -13.93 -0.62 -0.15
CA PHE A 178 -13.68 -1.67 -1.12
C PHE A 178 -14.32 -1.31 -2.46
N PHE A 179 -13.50 -1.30 -3.51
CA PHE A 179 -13.99 -1.23 -4.87
C PHE A 179 -14.12 -2.65 -5.43
N LEU A 180 -15.36 -3.09 -5.65
CA LEU A 180 -15.67 -4.35 -6.31
C LEU A 180 -15.98 -4.07 -7.79
N GLY A 181 -15.00 -4.27 -8.66
CA GLY A 181 -15.15 -4.08 -10.11
C GLY A 181 -13.89 -3.54 -10.78
N GLY A 182 -13.54 -4.10 -11.93
CA GLY A 182 -12.33 -3.79 -12.69
C GLY A 182 -11.51 -5.04 -13.00
N VAL A 183 -10.70 -4.99 -14.05
CA VAL A 183 -9.71 -6.05 -14.35
C VAL A 183 -8.57 -5.92 -13.34
N ASN A 184 -8.76 -6.51 -12.16
CA ASN A 184 -7.69 -6.68 -11.18
C ASN A 184 -6.87 -7.91 -11.57
N ASN A 185 -5.64 -7.69 -12.04
CA ASN A 185 -4.66 -8.75 -12.26
C ASN A 185 -3.62 -8.74 -11.14
#